data_AF-A0A954YVI8-F1
#
_entry.id   AF-A0A954YVI8-F1
#
_cell.length_a   1.000
_cell.length_b   1.000
_cell.length_c   1.000
_cell.angle_alpha   90.00
_cell.angle_beta   90.00
_cell.angle_gamma   90.00
#
_symmetry.space_group_name_H-M   'P 1'
#
loop_
_entity.id
_entity.type
_entity.pdbx_description
1 polymer ?
#
loop_
_entity_poly.entity_id
_entity_poly.type
_entity_poly.pdbx_seq_one_letter_code
_entity_poly.pdbx_strand_id
1 'polypeptide(L)'
;MTRKEAIILLKNGEEGISSWNEWRENNPKAPMPNLKGANLHGANLRGANLNHVILEGADLRFAILKSGRLKGAHLERARLRGVNFSDASLRGAQFDGARIVGANFEGARLRGCSFAGSVLTRANFRKANLVGVDFSNAQLQKVDFRDTTLTNANLEDAMLHGARLDNSDLSNVSLNGAAMIEANVSNSNLAGVTFDRSTRFRGIKVATCFGNAIFVRFAQDQDYIESLIRRVRDDKLRLDHELMDLRRKIAAMPRGPHEDPFPLFFMNCRFFAFRVPAQLRSWMDKTWMRLWALTDYGRSLWRVASFAVVVALIFGAVYKFGDMLDAKGNPDWWFTSFYYSVVTYTTLGFGDVTPCTKLGQVLVTLEVILGYVTLGLLISILANKVARRS
;
A
#
# COMPACT_ATOMS: atom_id res chain seq x y z
N MET A 1 -50.37 3.04 -24.05
CA MET A 1 -49.70 1.76 -24.35
C MET A 1 -49.65 0.92 -23.09
N THR A 2 -50.09 -0.34 -23.16
CA THR A 2 -50.06 -1.27 -22.03
C THR A 2 -48.66 -1.88 -21.83
N ARG A 3 -48.39 -2.48 -20.66
CA ARG A 3 -47.12 -3.17 -20.37
C ARG A 3 -46.83 -4.30 -21.37
N LYS A 4 -47.87 -5.06 -21.79
CA LYS A 4 -47.72 -6.17 -22.73
C LYS A 4 -47.34 -5.67 -24.13
N GLU A 5 -48.05 -4.67 -24.64
CA GLU A 5 -47.73 -4.01 -25.92
C GLU A 5 -46.30 -3.48 -25.94
N ALA A 6 -45.89 -2.78 -24.87
CA ALA A 6 -44.54 -2.26 -24.73
C ALA A 6 -43.46 -3.34 -24.84
N ILE A 7 -43.64 -4.48 -24.14
CA ILE A 7 -42.68 -5.59 -24.19
C ILE A 7 -42.64 -6.22 -25.59
N ILE A 8 -43.79 -6.35 -26.26
CA ILE A 8 -43.87 -6.91 -27.61
C ILE A 8 -43.10 -6.01 -28.58
N LEU A 9 -43.33 -4.69 -28.55
CA LEU A 9 -42.62 -3.73 -29.40
C LEU A 9 -41.11 -3.78 -29.15
N LEU A 10 -40.67 -3.76 -27.89
CA LEU A 10 -39.24 -3.79 -27.54
C LEU A 10 -38.56 -5.11 -27.91
N LYS A 11 -39.30 -6.18 -28.17
CA LYS A 11 -38.75 -7.46 -28.66
C LYS A 11 -38.76 -7.59 -30.17
N ASN A 12 -39.49 -6.74 -30.89
CA ASN A 12 -39.73 -6.90 -32.32
C ASN A 12 -38.64 -6.27 -33.20
N GLY A 13 -37.39 -6.27 -32.74
CA GLY A 13 -36.26 -5.73 -33.49
C GLY A 13 -36.41 -4.25 -33.87
N GLU A 14 -35.83 -3.86 -35.00
CA GLU A 14 -35.71 -2.46 -35.42
C GLU A 14 -37.06 -1.80 -35.72
N GLU A 15 -38.01 -2.53 -36.32
CA GLU A 15 -39.37 -2.03 -36.55
C GLU A 15 -40.08 -1.74 -35.23
N GLY A 16 -39.99 -2.66 -34.27
CA GLY A 16 -40.55 -2.49 -32.94
C GLY A 16 -39.96 -1.29 -32.20
N ILE A 17 -38.65 -1.06 -32.33
CA ILE A 17 -37.98 0.13 -31.76
C ILE A 17 -38.40 1.41 -32.46
N SER A 18 -38.61 1.38 -33.77
CA SER A 18 -39.09 2.54 -34.54
C SER A 18 -40.49 2.94 -34.09
N SER A 19 -41.43 1.98 -34.00
CA SER A 19 -42.78 2.22 -33.49
C SER A 19 -42.79 2.66 -32.02
N TRP A 20 -41.91 2.09 -31.19
CA TRP A 20 -41.74 2.52 -29.81
C TRP A 20 -41.29 3.99 -29.73
N ASN A 21 -40.28 4.37 -30.51
CA ASN A 21 -39.75 5.73 -30.53
C ASN A 21 -40.77 6.73 -31.07
N GLU A 22 -41.48 6.38 -32.15
CA GLU A 22 -42.57 7.20 -32.69
C GLU A 22 -43.68 7.40 -31.66
N TRP A 23 -44.09 6.35 -30.96
CA TRP A 23 -45.06 6.46 -29.88
C TRP A 23 -44.57 7.40 -28.78
N ARG A 24 -43.29 7.31 -28.38
CA ARG A 24 -42.67 8.18 -27.37
C ARG A 24 -42.68 9.66 -27.77
N GLU A 25 -42.49 9.94 -29.05
CA GLU A 25 -42.46 11.31 -29.60
C GLU A 25 -43.87 11.90 -29.70
N ASN A 26 -44.84 11.10 -30.13
CA ASN A 26 -46.23 11.50 -30.23
C ASN A 26 -46.93 11.61 -28.85
N ASN A 27 -46.37 11.02 -27.80
CA ASN A 27 -47.01 10.94 -26.47
C ASN A 27 -46.09 11.41 -25.32
N PRO A 28 -45.59 12.66 -25.32
CA PRO A 28 -44.60 13.12 -24.34
C PRO A 28 -45.11 13.18 -22.89
N LYS A 29 -46.44 13.30 -22.70
CA LYS A 29 -47.09 13.37 -21.39
C LYS A 29 -47.73 12.04 -20.95
N ALA A 30 -47.68 11.00 -21.80
CA ALA A 30 -48.27 9.72 -21.44
C ALA A 30 -47.51 9.08 -20.26
N PRO A 31 -48.21 8.38 -19.36
CA PRO A 31 -47.54 7.65 -18.28
C PRO A 31 -46.60 6.60 -18.88
N MET A 32 -45.37 6.55 -18.35
CA MET A 32 -44.36 5.61 -18.82
C MET A 32 -44.79 4.16 -18.51
N PRO A 33 -44.67 3.22 -19.46
CA PRO A 33 -44.97 1.82 -19.20
C PRO A 33 -44.06 1.27 -18.09
N ASN A 34 -44.67 0.65 -17.08
CA ASN A 34 -43.92 -0.05 -16.04
C ASN A 34 -43.44 -1.41 -16.57
N LEU A 35 -42.14 -1.54 -16.83
CA LEU A 35 -41.48 -2.76 -17.30
C LEU A 35 -40.72 -3.48 -16.19
N LYS A 36 -41.09 -3.25 -14.91
CA LYS A 36 -40.54 -3.99 -13.76
C LYS A 36 -40.57 -5.49 -14.01
N GLY A 37 -39.43 -6.15 -13.81
CA GLY A 37 -39.25 -7.59 -14.02
C GLY A 37 -39.49 -8.08 -15.45
N ALA A 38 -39.54 -7.19 -16.45
CA ALA A 38 -39.73 -7.61 -17.84
C ALA A 38 -38.55 -8.47 -18.30
N ASN A 39 -38.84 -9.49 -19.12
CA ASN A 39 -37.80 -10.25 -19.81
C ASN A 39 -37.55 -9.62 -21.18
N LEU A 40 -36.39 -8.98 -21.33
CA LEU A 40 -35.85 -8.38 -22.56
C LEU A 40 -34.48 -9.00 -22.90
N HIS A 41 -34.28 -10.25 -22.50
CA HIS A 41 -33.06 -11.01 -22.77
C HIS A 41 -32.73 -11.02 -24.27
N GLY A 42 -31.50 -10.62 -24.63
CA GLY A 42 -31.03 -10.59 -26.01
C GLY A 42 -31.76 -9.62 -26.94
N ALA A 43 -32.64 -8.75 -26.43
CA ALA A 43 -33.41 -7.83 -27.27
C ALA A 43 -32.48 -6.82 -27.97
N ASN A 44 -32.75 -6.55 -29.25
CA ASN A 44 -32.10 -5.48 -29.98
C ASN A 44 -32.86 -4.16 -29.72
N LEU A 45 -32.32 -3.35 -28.81
CA LEU A 45 -32.87 -2.08 -28.34
C LEU A 45 -32.00 -0.89 -28.82
N ARG A 46 -31.28 -1.06 -29.93
CA ARG A 46 -30.36 -0.04 -30.47
C ARG A 46 -31.12 1.26 -30.71
N GLY A 47 -30.63 2.37 -30.15
CA GLY A 47 -31.25 3.69 -30.31
C GLY A 47 -32.62 3.86 -29.63
N ALA A 48 -33.10 2.88 -28.85
CA ALA A 48 -34.40 2.97 -28.19
C ALA A 48 -34.47 4.12 -27.19
N ASN A 49 -35.59 4.83 -27.16
CA ASN A 49 -35.90 5.87 -26.19
C ASN A 49 -36.54 5.28 -24.94
N LEU A 50 -35.70 4.90 -23.98
CA LEU A 50 -36.07 4.35 -22.67
C LEU A 50 -35.88 5.38 -21.54
N ASN A 51 -35.87 6.68 -21.85
CA ASN A 51 -35.80 7.72 -20.82
C ASN A 51 -36.93 7.53 -19.81
N HIS A 52 -36.61 7.58 -18.52
CA HIS A 52 -37.56 7.46 -17.40
C HIS A 52 -38.37 6.15 -17.34
N VAL A 53 -37.97 5.10 -18.08
CA VAL A 53 -38.68 3.81 -18.03
C VAL A 53 -38.28 3.04 -16.77
N ILE A 54 -39.27 2.37 -16.17
CA ILE A 54 -39.08 1.50 -15.01
C ILE A 54 -38.72 0.09 -15.49
N LEU A 55 -37.45 -0.29 -15.31
CA LEU A 55 -36.85 -1.60 -15.64
C LEU A 55 -36.30 -2.31 -14.39
N GLU A 56 -36.78 -1.91 -13.19
CA GLU A 56 -36.37 -2.51 -11.92
C GLU A 56 -36.50 -4.04 -11.99
N GLY A 57 -35.42 -4.77 -11.67
CA GLY A 57 -35.38 -6.22 -11.70
C GLY A 57 -35.56 -6.87 -13.08
N ALA A 58 -35.59 -6.10 -14.17
CA ALA A 58 -35.74 -6.64 -15.52
C ALA A 58 -34.55 -7.53 -15.91
N ASP A 59 -34.82 -8.52 -16.76
CA ASP A 59 -33.78 -9.35 -17.38
C ASP A 59 -33.42 -8.78 -18.75
N LEU A 60 -32.27 -8.15 -18.82
CA LEU A 60 -31.73 -7.52 -20.03
C LEU A 60 -30.44 -8.21 -20.48
N ARG A 61 -30.10 -9.39 -19.95
CA ARG A 61 -28.83 -10.06 -20.26
C ARG A 61 -28.64 -10.17 -21.78
N PHE A 62 -27.46 -9.78 -22.26
CA PHE A 62 -27.07 -9.75 -23.67
C PHE A 62 -27.92 -8.85 -24.59
N ALA A 63 -28.76 -7.95 -24.04
CA ALA A 63 -29.46 -6.96 -24.85
C ALA A 63 -28.49 -5.94 -25.48
N ILE A 64 -28.88 -5.41 -26.63
CA ILE A 64 -28.12 -4.39 -27.37
C ILE A 64 -28.81 -3.04 -27.17
N LEU A 65 -28.22 -2.18 -26.34
CA LEU A 65 -28.70 -0.82 -26.02
C LEU A 65 -27.74 0.25 -26.58
N LYS A 66 -26.96 -0.10 -27.60
CA LYS A 66 -26.00 0.80 -28.24
C LYS A 66 -26.71 2.07 -28.71
N SER A 67 -26.15 3.22 -28.35
CA SER A 67 -26.69 4.55 -28.66
C SER A 67 -28.13 4.79 -28.15
N GLY A 68 -28.63 3.99 -27.20
CA GLY A 68 -29.95 4.16 -26.59
C GLY A 68 -30.04 5.43 -25.73
N ARG A 69 -31.26 5.94 -25.54
CA ARG A 69 -31.56 7.07 -24.64
C ARG A 69 -32.20 6.51 -23.37
N LEU A 70 -31.52 6.60 -22.24
CA LEU A 70 -31.91 6.03 -20.94
C LEU A 70 -31.80 7.05 -19.80
N LYS A 71 -31.95 8.35 -20.09
CA LYS A 71 -31.91 9.40 -19.08
C LYS A 71 -32.90 9.10 -17.97
N GLY A 72 -32.41 9.03 -16.73
CA GLY A 72 -33.24 8.76 -15.55
C GLY A 72 -34.01 7.45 -15.60
N ALA A 73 -33.55 6.43 -16.33
CA ALA A 73 -34.14 5.10 -16.32
C ALA A 73 -33.85 4.38 -15.00
N HIS A 74 -34.79 3.55 -14.55
CA HIS A 74 -34.72 2.81 -13.28
C HIS A 74 -34.34 1.36 -13.58
N LEU A 75 -33.09 0.99 -13.35
CA LEU A 75 -32.49 -0.33 -13.64
C LEU A 75 -32.01 -1.02 -12.36
N GLU A 76 -32.52 -0.61 -11.21
CA GLU A 76 -32.17 -1.16 -9.90
C GLU A 76 -32.45 -2.67 -9.89
N ARG A 77 -31.51 -3.44 -9.34
CA ARG A 77 -31.57 -4.92 -9.26
C ARG A 77 -31.73 -5.64 -10.62
N ALA A 78 -31.59 -4.96 -11.75
CA ALA A 78 -31.71 -5.56 -13.07
C ALA A 78 -30.56 -6.54 -13.36
N ARG A 79 -30.81 -7.50 -14.27
CA ARG A 79 -29.80 -8.46 -14.75
C ARG A 79 -29.24 -7.96 -16.08
N LEU A 80 -28.01 -7.46 -16.08
CA LEU A 80 -27.37 -6.74 -17.18
C LEU A 80 -26.09 -7.43 -17.67
N ARG A 81 -25.95 -8.75 -17.46
CA ARG A 81 -24.77 -9.50 -17.92
C ARG A 81 -24.60 -9.34 -19.44
N GLY A 82 -23.42 -8.88 -19.87
CA GLY A 82 -23.07 -8.77 -21.28
C GLY A 82 -23.90 -7.77 -22.09
N VAL A 83 -24.61 -6.84 -21.44
CA VAL A 83 -25.36 -5.80 -22.15
C VAL A 83 -24.42 -4.84 -22.86
N ASN A 84 -24.80 -4.40 -24.05
CA ASN A 84 -24.07 -3.37 -24.77
C ASN A 84 -24.75 -1.99 -24.64
N PHE A 85 -24.25 -1.13 -23.76
CA PHE A 85 -24.59 0.28 -23.59
C PHE A 85 -23.61 1.24 -24.30
N SER A 86 -22.77 0.78 -25.23
CA SER A 86 -21.78 1.66 -25.87
C SER A 86 -22.46 2.88 -26.51
N ASP A 87 -21.88 4.07 -26.31
CA ASP A 87 -22.41 5.35 -26.80
C ASP A 87 -23.82 5.73 -26.29
N ALA A 88 -24.37 5.03 -25.29
CA ALA A 88 -25.69 5.32 -24.75
C ALA A 88 -25.70 6.61 -23.90
N SER A 89 -26.85 7.29 -23.90
CA SER A 89 -27.11 8.45 -23.04
C SER A 89 -27.85 8.01 -21.78
N LEU A 90 -27.14 7.92 -20.65
CA LEU A 90 -27.62 7.31 -19.42
C LEU A 90 -27.76 8.30 -18.25
N ARG A 91 -27.55 9.60 -18.48
CA ARG A 91 -27.54 10.64 -17.43
C ARG A 91 -28.64 10.42 -16.37
N GLY A 92 -28.23 10.27 -15.11
CA GLY A 92 -29.12 10.11 -13.96
C GLY A 92 -29.83 8.75 -13.86
N ALA A 93 -29.47 7.75 -14.66
CA ALA A 93 -30.04 6.40 -14.53
C ALA A 93 -29.60 5.73 -13.21
N GLN A 94 -30.47 4.89 -12.68
CA GLN A 94 -30.28 4.20 -11.40
C GLN A 94 -29.99 2.72 -11.64
N PHE A 95 -28.86 2.22 -11.15
CA PHE A 95 -28.40 0.83 -11.31
C PHE A 95 -28.16 0.14 -9.97
N ASP A 96 -28.71 0.67 -8.89
CA ASP A 96 -28.44 0.21 -7.53
C ASP A 96 -28.72 -1.29 -7.37
N GLY A 97 -27.74 -2.02 -6.82
CA GLY A 97 -27.81 -3.46 -6.64
C GLY A 97 -27.95 -4.30 -7.93
N ALA A 98 -27.77 -3.71 -9.13
CA ALA A 98 -27.86 -4.44 -10.39
C ALA A 98 -26.68 -5.40 -10.59
N ARG A 99 -26.86 -6.40 -11.47
CA ARG A 99 -25.82 -7.37 -11.84
C ARG A 99 -25.32 -7.12 -13.25
N ILE A 100 -24.17 -6.46 -13.37
CA ILE A 100 -23.61 -5.84 -14.58
C ILE A 100 -22.27 -6.52 -14.95
N VAL A 101 -22.27 -7.85 -15.02
CA VAL A 101 -21.05 -8.60 -15.31
C VAL A 101 -20.72 -8.54 -16.80
N GLY A 102 -19.54 -8.04 -17.15
CA GLY A 102 -19.06 -8.01 -18.54
C GLY A 102 -19.87 -7.11 -19.49
N ALA A 103 -20.60 -6.13 -18.97
CA ALA A 103 -21.32 -5.18 -19.82
C ALA A 103 -20.37 -4.16 -20.46
N ASN A 104 -20.77 -3.60 -21.60
CA ASN A 104 -20.01 -2.59 -22.33
C ASN A 104 -20.68 -1.21 -22.23
N PHE A 105 -20.00 -0.25 -21.60
CA PHE A 105 -20.37 1.17 -21.50
C PHE A 105 -19.36 2.08 -22.21
N GLU A 106 -18.57 1.55 -23.15
CA GLU A 106 -17.58 2.36 -23.87
C GLU A 106 -18.22 3.61 -24.50
N GLY A 107 -17.66 4.78 -24.22
CA GLY A 107 -18.16 6.07 -24.72
C GLY A 107 -19.51 6.53 -24.16
N ALA A 108 -20.09 5.80 -23.20
CA ALA A 108 -21.41 6.13 -22.65
C ALA A 108 -21.38 7.43 -21.81
N ARG A 109 -22.53 8.13 -21.77
CA ARG A 109 -22.71 9.35 -20.98
C ARG A 109 -23.46 9.04 -19.70
N LEU A 110 -22.73 8.90 -18.60
CA LEU A 110 -23.21 8.36 -17.32
C LEU A 110 -23.25 9.41 -16.20
N ARG A 111 -23.11 10.70 -16.50
CA ARG A 111 -23.09 11.77 -15.48
C ARG A 111 -24.25 11.65 -14.48
N GLY A 112 -23.92 11.60 -13.18
CA GLY A 112 -24.88 11.53 -12.08
C GLY A 112 -25.69 10.23 -11.99
N CYS A 113 -25.24 9.13 -12.58
CA CYS A 113 -25.86 7.82 -12.36
C CYS A 113 -25.51 7.27 -10.98
N SER A 114 -26.33 6.36 -10.48
CA SER A 114 -26.00 5.54 -9.30
C SER A 114 -25.77 4.09 -9.71
N PHE A 115 -24.74 3.48 -9.14
CA PHE A 115 -24.37 2.07 -9.21
C PHE A 115 -24.14 1.50 -7.80
N ALA A 116 -24.71 2.10 -6.76
CA ALA A 116 -24.41 1.74 -5.39
C ALA A 116 -24.74 0.27 -5.10
N GLY A 117 -23.83 -0.44 -4.43
CA GLY A 117 -23.97 -1.86 -4.09
C GLY A 117 -24.08 -2.83 -5.28
N SER A 118 -23.85 -2.37 -6.51
CA SER A 118 -24.00 -3.20 -7.70
C SER A 118 -22.76 -4.07 -7.99
N VAL A 119 -22.91 -5.09 -8.82
CA VAL A 119 -21.83 -6.01 -9.21
C VAL A 119 -21.43 -5.76 -10.67
N LEU A 120 -20.29 -5.12 -10.89
CA LEU A 120 -19.81 -4.68 -12.21
C LEU A 120 -18.59 -5.45 -12.71
N THR A 121 -18.31 -6.64 -12.16
CA THR A 121 -17.11 -7.41 -12.49
C THR A 121 -16.87 -7.50 -14.00
N ARG A 122 -15.67 -7.10 -14.46
CA ARG A 122 -15.26 -7.07 -15.88
C ARG A 122 -16.09 -6.16 -16.80
N ALA A 123 -16.83 -5.20 -16.27
CA ALA A 123 -17.48 -4.18 -17.11
C ALA A 123 -16.44 -3.27 -17.80
N ASN A 124 -16.76 -2.81 -19.00
CA ASN A 124 -15.95 -1.88 -19.77
C ASN A 124 -16.58 -0.49 -19.73
N PHE A 125 -15.90 0.50 -19.16
CA PHE A 125 -16.30 1.91 -19.12
C PHE A 125 -15.35 2.81 -19.91
N ARG A 126 -14.49 2.27 -20.78
CA ARG A 126 -13.50 3.05 -21.51
C ARG A 126 -14.11 4.30 -22.15
N LYS A 127 -13.44 5.46 -22.03
CA LYS A 127 -13.91 6.73 -22.64
C LYS A 127 -15.29 7.22 -22.17
N ALA A 128 -15.87 6.61 -21.12
CA ALA A 128 -17.15 7.05 -20.59
C ALA A 128 -17.03 8.33 -19.76
N ASN A 129 -18.10 9.12 -19.75
CA ASN A 129 -18.24 10.27 -18.85
C ASN A 129 -18.96 9.84 -17.57
N LEU A 130 -18.20 9.72 -16.47
CA LEU A 130 -18.63 9.22 -15.16
C LEU A 130 -18.63 10.33 -14.10
N VAL A 131 -18.77 11.60 -14.50
CA VAL A 131 -18.75 12.73 -13.57
C VAL A 131 -19.88 12.60 -12.54
N GLY A 132 -19.53 12.65 -11.26
CA GLY A 132 -20.47 12.57 -10.14
C GLY A 132 -21.24 11.25 -10.06
N VAL A 133 -20.70 10.16 -10.60
CA VAL A 133 -21.31 8.83 -10.48
C VAL A 133 -21.10 8.26 -9.07
N ASP A 134 -22.12 7.62 -8.53
CA ASP A 134 -22.01 6.87 -7.28
C ASP A 134 -21.71 5.40 -7.54
N PHE A 135 -20.55 4.94 -7.09
CA PHE A 135 -20.11 3.54 -7.08
C PHE A 135 -19.90 3.03 -5.65
N SER A 136 -20.49 3.67 -4.64
CA SER A 136 -20.34 3.27 -3.25
C SER A 136 -20.74 1.81 -3.04
N ASN A 137 -19.96 1.07 -2.25
CA ASN A 137 -20.16 -0.35 -1.98
C ASN A 137 -20.18 -1.27 -3.22
N ALA A 138 -19.76 -0.78 -4.39
CA ALA A 138 -19.85 -1.54 -5.64
C ALA A 138 -18.70 -2.55 -5.79
N GLN A 139 -18.98 -3.66 -6.48
CA GLN A 139 -17.98 -4.66 -6.84
C GLN A 139 -17.40 -4.37 -8.23
N LEU A 140 -16.20 -3.79 -8.27
CA LEU A 140 -15.54 -3.26 -9.48
C LEU A 140 -14.34 -4.11 -9.90
N GLN A 141 -14.34 -5.40 -9.60
CA GLN A 141 -13.18 -6.25 -9.88
C GLN A 141 -12.94 -6.36 -11.40
N LYS A 142 -11.69 -6.10 -11.83
CA LYS A 142 -11.26 -6.15 -13.23
C LYS A 142 -12.07 -5.24 -14.16
N VAL A 143 -12.67 -4.18 -13.65
CA VAL A 143 -13.35 -3.15 -14.45
C VAL A 143 -12.32 -2.33 -15.24
N ASP A 144 -12.69 -1.93 -16.45
CA ASP A 144 -11.88 -1.08 -17.31
C ASP A 144 -12.44 0.35 -17.34
N PHE A 145 -11.85 1.23 -16.54
CA PHE A 145 -12.12 2.67 -16.49
C PHE A 145 -11.09 3.50 -17.28
N ARG A 146 -10.30 2.91 -18.18
CA ARG A 146 -9.26 3.68 -18.88
C ARG A 146 -9.84 4.81 -19.72
N ASP A 147 -9.11 5.91 -19.79
CA ASP A 147 -9.48 7.08 -20.58
C ASP A 147 -10.83 7.71 -20.13
N THR A 148 -11.21 7.57 -18.86
CA THR A 148 -12.50 8.08 -18.34
C THR A 148 -12.38 9.41 -17.61
N THR A 149 -13.53 10.10 -17.47
CA THR A 149 -13.68 11.23 -16.54
C THR A 149 -14.52 10.80 -15.35
N LEU A 150 -13.88 10.60 -14.20
CA LEU A 150 -14.46 10.19 -12.93
C LEU A 150 -14.61 11.36 -11.94
N THR A 151 -14.43 12.60 -12.37
CA THR A 151 -14.44 13.77 -11.49
C THR A 151 -15.66 13.80 -10.56
N ASN A 152 -15.42 13.99 -9.26
CA ASN A 152 -16.42 13.98 -8.18
C ASN A 152 -17.18 12.64 -8.02
N ALA A 153 -16.69 11.52 -8.56
CA ALA A 153 -17.32 10.22 -8.34
C ALA A 153 -17.14 9.73 -6.89
N ASN A 154 -18.11 8.97 -6.40
CA ASN A 154 -18.03 8.30 -5.11
C ASN A 154 -17.61 6.84 -5.31
N LEU A 155 -16.47 6.43 -4.76
CA LEU A 155 -15.98 5.04 -4.75
C LEU A 155 -15.81 4.54 -3.30
N GLU A 156 -16.55 5.10 -2.35
CA GLU A 156 -16.52 4.70 -0.94
C GLU A 156 -16.86 3.22 -0.78
N ASP A 157 -16.06 2.49 0.00
CA ASP A 157 -16.17 1.04 0.23
C ASP A 157 -16.19 0.16 -1.04
N ALA A 158 -15.80 0.71 -2.20
CA ALA A 158 -15.82 -0.03 -3.46
C ALA A 158 -14.66 -1.03 -3.56
N MET A 159 -14.92 -2.18 -4.20
CA MET A 159 -13.92 -3.23 -4.41
C MET A 159 -13.27 -3.15 -5.80
N LEU A 160 -12.11 -2.52 -5.90
CA LEU A 160 -11.40 -2.20 -7.15
C LEU A 160 -10.31 -3.22 -7.50
N HIS A 161 -10.50 -4.49 -7.15
CA HIS A 161 -9.46 -5.50 -7.35
C HIS A 161 -9.12 -5.71 -8.85
N GLY A 162 -7.89 -5.40 -9.25
CA GLY A 162 -7.44 -5.50 -10.63
C GLY A 162 -8.09 -4.49 -11.59
N ALA A 163 -8.73 -3.44 -11.05
CA ALA A 163 -9.38 -2.41 -11.86
C ALA A 163 -8.34 -1.56 -12.61
N ARG A 164 -8.67 -1.16 -13.84
CA ARG A 164 -7.80 -0.34 -14.69
C ARG A 164 -8.36 1.07 -14.77
N LEU A 165 -7.70 2.03 -14.15
CA LEU A 165 -8.07 3.45 -14.12
C LEU A 165 -6.94 4.31 -14.73
N ASP A 166 -6.05 3.72 -15.54
CA ASP A 166 -4.96 4.44 -16.19
C ASP A 166 -5.47 5.49 -17.19
N ASN A 167 -4.74 6.60 -17.32
CA ASN A 167 -5.06 7.76 -18.18
C ASN A 167 -6.44 8.39 -17.90
N SER A 168 -6.87 8.43 -16.64
CA SER A 168 -8.22 8.91 -16.28
C SER A 168 -8.17 10.15 -15.38
N ASP A 169 -9.26 10.92 -15.34
CA ASP A 169 -9.40 12.04 -14.41
C ASP A 169 -10.17 11.60 -13.17
N LEU A 170 -9.49 11.44 -12.04
CA LEU A 170 -10.07 11.09 -10.74
C LEU A 170 -10.12 12.29 -9.79
N SER A 171 -10.15 13.51 -10.32
CA SER A 171 -10.21 14.70 -9.48
C SER A 171 -11.42 14.68 -8.53
N ASN A 172 -11.18 14.97 -7.25
CA ASN A 172 -12.17 15.00 -6.17
C ASN A 172 -12.94 13.68 -5.98
N VAL A 173 -12.35 12.54 -6.33
CA VAL A 173 -12.97 11.24 -6.10
C VAL A 173 -12.82 10.82 -4.64
N SER A 174 -13.89 10.27 -4.05
CA SER A 174 -13.83 9.67 -2.72
C SER A 174 -13.45 8.18 -2.81
N LEU A 175 -12.35 7.79 -2.16
CA LEU A 175 -11.86 6.41 -2.03
C LEU A 175 -11.86 5.93 -0.58
N ASN A 176 -12.62 6.57 0.31
CA ASN A 176 -12.72 6.17 1.72
C ASN A 176 -13.16 4.69 1.82
N GLY A 177 -12.48 3.86 2.60
CA GLY A 177 -12.80 2.43 2.71
C GLY A 177 -12.57 1.56 1.46
N ALA A 178 -12.21 2.16 0.32
CA ALA A 178 -12.07 1.45 -0.95
C ALA A 178 -10.91 0.43 -0.91
N ALA A 179 -11.11 -0.69 -1.60
CA ALA A 179 -10.09 -1.74 -1.74
C ALA A 179 -9.38 -1.65 -3.09
N MET A 180 -8.22 -0.99 -3.11
CA MET A 180 -7.39 -0.72 -4.28
C MET A 180 -6.30 -1.79 -4.47
N ILE A 181 -6.72 -3.04 -4.65
CA ILE A 181 -5.81 -4.19 -4.76
C ILE A 181 -5.49 -4.48 -6.22
N GLU A 182 -4.23 -4.41 -6.64
CA GLU A 182 -3.77 -4.62 -8.02
C GLU A 182 -4.42 -3.66 -9.02
N ALA A 183 -4.94 -2.54 -8.51
CA ALA A 183 -5.52 -1.48 -9.31
C ALA A 183 -4.42 -0.69 -10.02
N ASN A 184 -4.73 -0.12 -11.19
CA ASN A 184 -3.81 0.75 -11.92
C ASN A 184 -4.41 2.14 -12.05
N VAL A 185 -3.77 3.16 -11.46
CA VAL A 185 -4.15 4.57 -11.57
C VAL A 185 -3.05 5.40 -12.25
N SER A 186 -2.17 4.74 -13.00
CA SER A 186 -1.02 5.42 -13.63
C SER A 186 -1.47 6.46 -14.67
N ASN A 187 -0.72 7.55 -14.83
CA ASN A 187 -1.02 8.69 -15.72
C ASN A 187 -2.36 9.39 -15.43
N SER A 188 -2.89 9.25 -14.21
CA SER A 188 -4.18 9.79 -13.86
C SER A 188 -4.08 11.06 -13.00
N ASN A 189 -5.08 11.93 -13.11
CA ASN A 189 -5.22 13.10 -12.25
C ASN A 189 -5.87 12.68 -10.93
N LEU A 190 -5.18 12.91 -9.81
CA LEU A 190 -5.62 12.55 -8.46
C LEU A 190 -5.90 13.79 -7.58
N ALA A 191 -5.95 14.99 -8.16
CA ALA A 191 -6.16 16.22 -7.41
C ALA A 191 -7.43 16.15 -6.56
N GLY A 192 -7.34 16.43 -5.25
CA GLY A 192 -8.49 16.41 -4.36
C GLY A 192 -9.06 15.02 -4.04
N VAL A 193 -8.41 13.92 -4.46
CA VAL A 193 -8.81 12.57 -4.04
C VAL A 193 -8.78 12.47 -2.52
N THR A 194 -9.86 11.96 -1.93
CA THR A 194 -9.94 11.69 -0.49
C THR A 194 -9.83 10.19 -0.24
N PHE A 195 -9.14 9.83 0.84
CA PHE A 195 -9.00 8.46 1.31
C PHE A 195 -8.79 8.51 2.82
N ASP A 196 -9.04 7.38 3.50
CA ASP A 196 -8.90 7.29 4.95
C ASP A 196 -8.05 6.09 5.35
N ARG A 197 -7.99 5.79 6.65
CA ARG A 197 -7.22 4.66 7.18
C ARG A 197 -7.81 3.29 6.83
N SER A 198 -9.06 3.24 6.38
CA SER A 198 -9.75 2.00 6.01
C SER A 198 -9.56 1.66 4.53
N THR A 199 -9.16 2.63 3.71
CA THR A 199 -8.70 2.42 2.33
C THR A 199 -7.49 1.47 2.30
N ARG A 200 -7.55 0.45 1.44
CA ARG A 200 -6.50 -0.58 1.35
C ARG A 200 -5.77 -0.52 0.02
N PHE A 201 -4.45 -0.44 0.06
CA PHE A 201 -3.58 -0.46 -1.11
C PHE A 201 -2.71 -1.70 -1.10
N ARG A 202 -2.70 -2.43 -2.21
CA ARG A 202 -1.81 -3.58 -2.41
C ARG A 202 -1.58 -3.81 -3.89
N GLY A 203 -0.33 -3.92 -4.35
CA GLY A 203 0.02 -4.09 -5.75
C GLY A 203 -0.51 -2.98 -6.66
N ILE A 204 -0.83 -1.81 -6.09
CA ILE A 204 -1.37 -0.67 -6.85
C ILE A 204 -0.27 -0.05 -7.71
N LYS A 205 -0.61 0.29 -8.95
CA LYS A 205 0.29 1.00 -9.87
C LYS A 205 -0.08 2.47 -9.90
N VAL A 206 0.85 3.32 -9.47
CA VAL A 206 0.70 4.78 -9.34
C VAL A 206 1.76 5.55 -10.14
N ALA A 207 2.19 5.02 -11.29
CA ALA A 207 3.23 5.66 -12.09
C ALA A 207 2.70 6.97 -12.69
N THR A 208 3.53 8.03 -12.68
CA THR A 208 3.25 9.27 -13.41
C THR A 208 1.87 9.90 -13.11
N CYS A 209 1.39 9.77 -11.87
CA CYS A 209 0.16 10.44 -11.41
C CYS A 209 0.40 11.92 -11.05
N PHE A 210 -0.65 12.73 -11.12
CA PHE A 210 -0.61 14.16 -10.79
C PHE A 210 -1.59 14.53 -9.66
N GLY A 211 -1.41 15.70 -9.03
CA GLY A 211 -2.42 16.35 -8.18
C GLY A 211 -2.41 16.01 -6.68
N ASN A 212 -2.26 14.74 -6.27
CA ASN A 212 -2.26 14.35 -4.86
C ASN A 212 -1.04 13.51 -4.49
N ALA A 213 0.03 14.19 -4.05
CA ALA A 213 1.29 13.56 -3.67
C ALA A 213 1.17 12.68 -2.41
N ILE A 214 0.26 13.03 -1.50
CA ILE A 214 0.04 12.27 -0.25
C ILE A 214 -0.52 10.89 -0.59
N PHE A 215 -1.52 10.84 -1.48
CA PHE A 215 -2.08 9.57 -1.96
C PHE A 215 -1.01 8.70 -2.59
N VAL A 216 -0.23 9.24 -3.54
CA VAL A 216 0.80 8.48 -4.27
C VAL A 216 1.82 7.89 -3.31
N ARG A 217 2.32 8.70 -2.37
CA ARG A 217 3.28 8.26 -1.36
C ARG A 217 2.70 7.19 -0.43
N PHE A 218 1.50 7.43 0.11
CA PHE A 218 0.85 6.49 1.03
C PHE A 218 0.57 5.14 0.36
N ALA A 219 0.10 5.15 -0.89
CA ALA A 219 -0.13 3.95 -1.68
C ALA A 219 1.16 3.14 -1.92
N GLN A 220 2.27 3.83 -2.23
CA GLN A 220 3.59 3.19 -2.40
C GLN A 220 4.12 2.62 -1.09
N ASP A 221 4.03 3.37 0.01
CA ASP A 221 4.50 2.95 1.32
C ASP A 221 3.74 1.73 1.82
N GLN A 222 2.41 1.70 1.67
CA GLN A 222 1.60 0.56 2.09
C GLN A 222 1.89 -0.70 1.25
N ASP A 223 2.05 -0.57 -0.07
CA ASP A 223 2.41 -1.70 -0.93
C ASP A 223 3.81 -2.25 -0.58
N TYR A 224 4.77 -1.37 -0.33
CA TYR A 224 6.10 -1.78 0.13
C TYR A 224 6.04 -2.54 1.45
N ILE A 225 5.31 -2.02 2.45
CA ILE A 225 5.14 -2.68 3.76
C ILE A 225 4.49 -4.06 3.58
N GLU A 226 3.42 -4.18 2.80
CA GLU A 226 2.77 -5.47 2.56
C GLU A 226 3.70 -6.46 1.84
N SER A 227 4.47 -6.00 0.85
CA SER A 227 5.48 -6.83 0.17
C SER A 227 6.57 -7.32 1.12
N LEU A 228 6.96 -6.50 2.10
CA LEU A 228 7.96 -6.84 3.10
C LEU A 228 7.41 -7.85 4.11
N ILE A 229 6.19 -7.63 4.60
CA ILE A 229 5.49 -8.56 5.50
C ILE A 229 5.37 -9.94 4.85
N ARG A 230 5.05 -9.99 3.55
CA ARG A 230 5.00 -11.25 2.79
C ARG A 230 6.35 -11.94 2.73
N ARG A 231 7.40 -11.23 2.33
CA ARG A 231 8.77 -11.79 2.28
C ARG A 231 9.20 -12.38 3.62
N VAL A 232 8.99 -11.65 4.72
CA VAL A 232 9.30 -12.13 6.08
C VAL A 232 8.48 -13.37 6.45
N ARG A 233 7.20 -13.41 6.07
CA ARG A 233 6.34 -14.58 6.31
C ARG A 233 6.82 -15.80 5.53
N ASP A 234 7.17 -15.62 4.26
CA ASP A 234 7.62 -16.69 3.38
C ASP A 234 8.99 -17.24 3.84
N ASP A 235 9.91 -16.36 4.24
CA ASP A 235 11.20 -16.75 4.83
C ASP A 235 11.02 -17.57 6.11
N LYS A 236 10.06 -17.18 6.96
CA LYS A 236 9.72 -17.93 8.17
C LYS A 236 9.18 -19.33 7.83
N LEU A 237 8.25 -19.43 6.88
CA LEU A 237 7.70 -20.71 6.42
C LEU A 237 8.79 -21.62 5.86
N ARG A 238 9.73 -21.06 5.09
CA ARG A 238 10.88 -21.79 4.57
C ARG A 238 11.77 -22.34 5.69
N LEU A 239 12.10 -21.51 6.67
CA LEU A 239 12.90 -21.92 7.83
C LEU A 239 12.22 -23.06 8.61
N ASP A 240 10.90 -22.94 8.84
CA ASP A 240 10.12 -23.96 9.54
C ASP A 240 10.13 -25.29 8.78
N HIS A 241 10.03 -25.25 7.45
CA HIS A 241 10.09 -26.45 6.60
C HIS A 241 11.48 -27.10 6.61
N GLU A 242 12.55 -26.31 6.51
CA GLU A 242 13.95 -26.79 6.59
C GLU A 242 14.22 -27.45 7.96
N LEU A 243 13.76 -26.84 9.07
CA LEU A 243 13.85 -27.42 10.40
C LEU A 243 13.08 -28.73 10.53
N MET A 244 11.89 -28.82 9.92
CA MET A 244 11.08 -30.04 9.95
C MET A 244 11.76 -31.19 9.20
N ASP A 245 12.36 -30.91 8.04
CA ASP A 245 13.13 -31.90 7.28
C ASP A 245 14.39 -32.35 8.02
N LEU A 246 15.11 -31.41 8.66
CA LEU A 246 16.27 -31.73 9.50
C LEU A 246 15.88 -32.64 10.68
N ARG A 247 14.76 -32.35 11.34
CA ARG A 247 14.22 -33.20 12.41
C ARG A 247 13.85 -34.60 11.92
N ARG A 248 13.25 -34.73 10.73
CA ARG A 248 12.96 -36.05 10.13
C ARG A 248 14.24 -36.82 9.83
N LYS A 249 15.25 -36.18 9.26
CA LYS A 249 16.56 -36.81 8.98
C LYS A 249 17.26 -37.28 10.26
N ILE A 250 17.24 -36.48 11.32
CA ILE A 250 17.77 -36.87 12.63
C ILE A 250 16.97 -38.05 13.22
N ALA A 251 15.64 -38.04 13.10
CA ALA A 251 14.80 -39.12 13.60
C ALA A 251 14.95 -40.44 12.82
N ALA A 252 15.33 -40.38 11.54
CA ALA A 252 15.55 -41.53 10.68
C ALA A 252 16.98 -42.11 10.77
N MET A 253 17.89 -41.49 11.53
CA MET A 253 19.21 -42.06 11.78
C MET A 253 19.11 -43.28 12.70
N PRO A 254 19.73 -44.43 12.36
CA PRO A 254 19.73 -45.60 13.22
C PRO A 254 20.48 -45.26 14.52
N ARG A 255 19.82 -45.49 15.67
CA ARG A 255 20.47 -45.40 16.99
C ARG A 255 21.36 -46.62 17.18
N GLY A 256 22.67 -46.47 16.95
CA GLY A 256 23.67 -47.45 17.34
C GLY A 256 23.95 -47.40 18.86
N PRO A 257 24.50 -48.48 19.45
CA PRO A 257 24.77 -48.55 20.88
C PRO A 257 25.93 -47.60 21.25
N HIS A 258 25.83 -47.00 22.44
CA HIS A 258 26.69 -45.96 23.01
C HIS A 258 28.20 -46.22 22.92
N GLU A 259 28.99 -45.15 22.65
CA GLU A 259 30.18 -44.69 23.40
C GLU A 259 30.82 -43.42 22.74
N ASP A 260 31.18 -42.42 23.56
CA ASP A 260 31.93 -41.17 23.22
C ASP A 260 33.45 -41.47 22.99
N PRO A 261 34.38 -40.52 22.64
CA PRO A 261 34.32 -39.09 22.26
C PRO A 261 35.12 -38.72 20.96
N PHE A 262 34.97 -37.47 20.50
CA PHE A 262 35.64 -36.75 19.38
C PHE A 262 37.11 -37.14 18.99
N PRO A 263 37.52 -37.03 17.70
CA PRO A 263 38.09 -35.75 17.20
C PRO A 263 37.74 -35.34 15.76
N LEU A 264 37.84 -34.02 15.53
CA LEU A 264 37.65 -33.29 14.27
C LEU A 264 38.48 -33.85 13.10
N PHE A 265 37.94 -33.78 11.88
CA PHE A 265 38.73 -33.41 10.70
C PHE A 265 37.86 -32.71 9.64
N PHE A 266 37.92 -31.37 9.67
CA PHE A 266 37.72 -30.37 8.61
C PHE A 266 36.80 -30.65 7.41
N MET A 267 35.81 -29.77 7.21
CA MET A 267 35.68 -29.06 5.92
C MET A 267 35.01 -27.68 6.05
N ASN A 268 35.85 -26.67 5.75
CA ASN A 268 35.56 -25.42 5.03
C ASN A 268 34.95 -24.20 5.77
N CYS A 269 35.87 -23.48 6.44
CA CYS A 269 36.18 -22.05 6.27
C CYS A 269 35.09 -21.07 5.77
N ARG A 270 34.48 -20.34 6.73
CA ARG A 270 34.06 -18.93 6.59
C ARG A 270 34.74 -18.11 7.69
N PHE A 271 36.00 -17.74 7.46
CA PHE A 271 36.73 -16.71 8.20
C PHE A 271 36.10 -15.35 7.86
N PHE A 272 35.57 -14.48 8.72
CA PHE A 272 35.63 -14.25 10.15
C PHE A 272 34.21 -14.22 10.73
N ALA A 273 33.86 -15.18 11.57
CA ALA A 273 32.75 -15.05 12.51
C ALA A 273 33.25 -15.58 13.84
N PHE A 274 33.58 -14.67 14.76
CA PHE A 274 33.87 -15.01 16.15
C PHE A 274 32.72 -15.90 16.66
N ARG A 275 33.03 -17.16 17.00
CA ARG A 275 32.03 -18.14 17.44
C ARG A 275 31.70 -17.86 18.91
N VAL A 276 30.91 -16.80 19.11
CA VAL A 276 30.31 -16.46 20.40
C VAL A 276 29.34 -17.60 20.77
N PRO A 277 29.48 -18.27 21.92
CA PRO A 277 28.55 -19.30 22.39
C PRO A 277 27.10 -18.80 22.33
N ALA A 278 26.13 -19.65 21.96
CA ALA A 278 24.75 -19.22 21.72
C ALA A 278 24.12 -18.47 22.92
N GLN A 279 24.47 -18.85 24.14
CA GLN A 279 24.08 -18.14 25.35
C GLN A 279 24.69 -16.73 25.43
N LEU A 280 25.98 -16.61 25.10
CA LEU A 280 26.71 -15.34 25.09
C LEU A 280 26.19 -14.41 23.97
N ARG A 281 25.79 -14.95 22.80
CA ARG A 281 25.17 -14.16 21.72
C ARG A 281 23.80 -13.61 22.13
N SER A 282 22.93 -14.43 22.72
CA SER A 282 21.61 -13.95 23.18
C SER A 282 21.73 -12.91 24.31
N TRP A 283 22.74 -13.05 25.15
CA TRP A 283 23.04 -12.10 26.21
C TRP A 283 23.54 -10.79 25.62
N MET A 284 24.53 -10.86 24.71
CA MET A 284 25.06 -9.71 23.97
C MET A 284 23.98 -8.97 23.20
N ASP A 285 23.08 -9.65 22.50
CA ASP A 285 22.00 -9.00 21.75
C ASP A 285 21.03 -8.26 22.68
N LYS A 286 20.67 -8.86 23.83
CA LYS A 286 19.80 -8.22 24.82
C LYS A 286 20.47 -7.04 25.52
N THR A 287 21.75 -7.15 25.88
CA THR A 287 22.49 -6.07 26.56
C THR A 287 22.84 -4.96 25.59
N TRP A 288 23.27 -5.28 24.37
CA TRP A 288 23.54 -4.33 23.30
C TRP A 288 22.28 -3.56 22.90
N MET A 289 21.15 -4.24 22.68
CA MET A 289 19.89 -3.54 22.38
C MET A 289 19.38 -2.69 23.54
N ARG A 290 19.60 -3.09 24.79
CA ARG A 290 19.27 -2.26 25.97
C ARG A 290 20.16 -1.02 26.07
N LEU A 291 21.46 -1.17 25.85
CA LEU A 291 22.41 -0.04 25.80
C LEU A 291 22.07 0.91 24.66
N TRP A 292 21.69 0.38 23.50
CA TRP A 292 21.31 1.18 22.34
C TRP A 292 19.92 1.82 22.48
N ALA A 293 19.02 1.23 23.26
CA ALA A 293 17.75 1.85 23.64
C ALA A 293 17.94 3.09 24.54
N LEU A 294 19.00 3.14 25.35
CA LEU A 294 19.31 4.33 26.18
C LEU A 294 19.59 5.57 25.31
N THR A 295 20.19 5.38 24.14
CA THR A 295 20.42 6.44 23.16
C THR A 295 19.25 6.66 22.20
N ASP A 296 18.09 6.07 22.49
CA ASP A 296 16.90 6.06 21.63
C ASP A 296 17.21 5.56 20.21
N TYR A 297 18.05 4.53 20.12
CA TYR A 297 18.54 3.96 18.86
C TYR A 297 19.17 5.01 17.93
N GLY A 298 19.77 6.06 18.51
CA GLY A 298 20.36 7.15 17.74
C GLY A 298 19.35 8.09 17.09
N ARG A 299 18.12 8.21 17.60
CA ARG A 299 17.12 9.18 17.09
C ARG A 299 17.16 10.53 17.79
N SER A 300 17.62 10.56 19.03
CA SER A 300 17.65 11.77 19.86
C SER A 300 19.08 12.28 20.03
N LEU A 301 19.35 13.46 19.45
CA LEU A 301 20.65 14.14 19.55
C LEU A 301 21.09 14.32 21.01
N TRP A 302 20.18 14.76 21.87
CA TRP A 302 20.46 15.01 23.28
C TRP A 302 20.83 13.73 24.03
N ARG A 303 20.16 12.60 23.77
CA ARG A 303 20.47 11.34 24.45
C ARG A 303 21.81 10.75 24.02
N VAL A 304 22.16 10.87 22.74
CA VAL A 304 23.49 10.46 22.24
C VAL A 304 24.59 11.34 22.82
N ALA A 305 24.37 12.65 22.91
CA ALA A 305 25.33 13.57 23.53
C ALA A 305 25.52 13.29 25.03
N SER A 306 24.43 13.07 25.79
CA SER A 306 24.52 12.70 27.21
C SER A 306 25.25 11.36 27.40
N PHE A 307 24.99 10.37 26.54
CA PHE A 307 25.69 9.09 26.58
C PHE A 307 27.19 9.24 26.32
N ALA A 308 27.59 10.06 25.35
CA ALA A 308 28.99 10.38 25.05
C ALA A 308 29.73 10.95 26.27
N VAL A 309 29.10 11.88 26.99
CA VAL A 309 29.67 12.45 28.23
C VAL A 309 29.88 11.39 29.30
N VAL A 310 28.90 10.51 29.50
CA VAL A 310 29.01 9.43 30.49
C VAL A 310 30.15 8.47 30.15
N VAL A 311 30.31 8.12 28.87
CA VAL A 311 31.39 7.25 28.42
C VAL A 311 32.75 7.90 28.67
N ALA A 312 32.93 9.17 28.31
CA ALA A 312 34.18 9.89 28.59
C ALA A 312 34.46 9.96 30.11
N LEU A 313 33.46 10.19 30.95
CA LEU A 313 33.67 10.18 32.40
C LEU A 313 34.10 8.80 32.94
N ILE A 314 33.59 7.71 32.35
CA ILE A 314 33.99 6.35 32.72
C ILE A 314 35.46 6.10 32.36
N PHE A 315 35.89 6.46 31.14
CA PHE A 315 37.30 6.32 30.75
C PHE A 315 38.22 7.17 31.63
N GLY A 316 37.85 8.42 31.93
CA GLY A 316 38.57 9.27 32.86
C GLY A 316 38.75 8.64 34.26
N ALA A 317 37.70 7.98 34.77
CA ALA A 317 37.79 7.25 36.03
C ALA A 317 38.71 6.02 35.93
N VAL A 318 38.62 5.24 34.84
CA VAL A 318 39.49 4.07 34.60
C VAL A 318 40.96 4.48 34.56
N TYR A 319 41.30 5.56 33.87
CA TYR A 319 42.68 6.05 33.82
C TYR A 319 43.20 6.50 35.18
N LYS A 320 42.34 7.17 35.97
CA LYS A 320 42.70 7.63 37.32
C LYS A 320 42.95 6.48 38.28
N PHE A 321 42.05 5.50 38.34
CA PHE A 321 42.19 4.36 39.25
C PHE A 321 43.22 3.34 38.80
N GLY A 322 43.53 3.32 37.51
CA GLY A 322 44.53 2.42 36.93
C GLY A 322 45.96 2.97 36.90
N ASP A 323 46.18 4.22 37.33
CA ASP A 323 47.46 4.93 37.25
C ASP A 323 48.12 4.80 35.86
N MET A 324 47.32 5.02 34.81
CA MET A 324 47.67 4.64 33.44
C MET A 324 48.23 5.78 32.58
N LEU A 325 48.27 7.00 33.12
CA LEU A 325 48.65 8.23 32.41
C LEU A 325 49.85 8.89 33.10
N ASP A 326 50.75 9.46 32.31
CA ASP A 326 51.87 10.28 32.78
C ASP A 326 51.73 11.70 32.21
N ALA A 327 51.79 12.69 33.11
CA ALA A 327 51.62 14.11 32.82
C ALA A 327 52.94 14.83 32.47
N LYS A 328 54.05 14.11 32.22
CA LYS A 328 55.33 14.64 31.68
C LYS A 328 55.79 15.97 32.30
N GLY A 329 55.69 16.10 33.63
CA GLY A 329 56.16 17.27 34.37
C GLY A 329 55.15 18.40 34.59
N ASN A 330 53.90 18.25 34.13
CA ASN A 330 52.80 19.13 34.53
C ASN A 330 52.20 18.71 35.89
N PRO A 331 51.63 19.66 36.66
CA PRO A 331 50.96 19.33 37.92
C PRO A 331 49.78 18.40 37.69
N ASP A 332 49.83 17.20 38.28
CA ASP A 332 48.76 16.22 38.20
C ASP A 332 47.63 16.57 39.18
N TRP A 333 46.61 17.23 38.65
CA TRP A 333 45.39 17.52 39.39
C TRP A 333 44.43 16.32 39.40
N TRP A 334 43.52 16.27 40.37
CA TRP A 334 42.55 15.18 40.49
C TRP A 334 41.62 14.99 39.27
N PHE A 335 41.56 15.98 38.37
CA PHE A 335 40.75 15.99 37.15
C PHE A 335 41.55 15.78 35.86
N THR A 336 42.89 15.68 35.91
CA THR A 336 43.77 15.52 34.73
C THR A 336 43.34 14.33 33.87
N SER A 337 43.03 13.19 34.49
CA SER A 337 42.59 11.98 33.78
C SER A 337 41.23 12.16 33.10
N PHE A 338 40.32 12.93 33.69
CA PHE A 338 39.00 13.23 33.11
C PHE A 338 39.10 14.22 31.96
N TYR A 339 39.95 15.24 32.12
CA TYR A 339 40.27 16.19 31.05
C TYR A 339 40.87 15.45 29.84
N TYR A 340 41.87 14.61 30.08
CA TYR A 340 42.50 13.81 29.03
C TYR A 340 41.49 12.92 28.31
N SER A 341 40.62 12.23 29.04
CA SER A 341 39.59 11.38 28.46
C SER A 341 38.57 12.16 27.63
N VAL A 342 38.05 13.30 28.11
CA VAL A 342 37.11 14.13 27.34
C VAL A 342 37.72 14.61 26.02
N VAL A 343 38.98 15.05 26.06
CA VAL A 343 39.72 15.51 24.88
C VAL A 343 39.99 14.36 23.90
N THR A 344 40.38 13.19 24.42
CA THR A 344 40.66 11.99 23.62
C THR A 344 39.40 11.48 22.95
N TYR A 345 38.29 11.42 23.68
CA TYR A 345 36.98 11.01 23.18
C TYR A 345 36.42 11.99 22.14
N THR A 346 36.68 13.28 22.29
CA THR A 346 36.31 14.31 21.30
C THR A 346 37.30 14.43 20.16
N THR A 347 38.32 13.57 20.11
CA THR A 347 39.35 13.47 19.06
C THR A 347 40.22 14.72 18.90
N LEU A 348 40.25 15.58 19.92
CA LEU A 348 41.02 16.83 19.88
C LEU A 348 42.51 16.61 20.17
N GLY A 349 42.86 15.51 20.84
CA GLY A 349 44.23 15.12 21.17
C GLY A 349 44.95 16.11 22.09
N PHE A 350 45.67 15.61 23.09
CA PHE A 350 46.60 16.44 23.87
C PHE A 350 47.94 15.72 24.00
N GLY A 351 49.02 16.40 23.62
CA GLY A 351 50.39 15.87 23.63
C GLY A 351 51.05 15.87 25.00
N ASP A 352 50.43 16.54 25.98
CA ASP A 352 51.00 16.80 27.31
C ASP A 352 50.72 15.69 28.32
N VAL A 353 49.78 14.79 28.02
CA VAL A 353 49.45 13.62 28.84
C VAL A 353 49.52 12.39 27.94
N THR A 354 50.29 11.39 28.34
CA THR A 354 50.49 10.19 27.51
C THR A 354 50.31 8.92 28.33
N PRO A 355 49.76 7.84 27.73
CA PRO A 355 49.64 6.57 28.41
C PRO A 355 51.01 5.96 28.69
N CYS A 356 51.31 5.72 29.97
CA CYS A 356 52.59 5.13 30.41
C CYS A 356 52.56 3.60 30.43
N THR A 357 51.36 2.99 30.46
CA THR A 357 51.18 1.53 30.47
C THR A 357 50.73 0.99 29.10
N LYS A 358 51.12 -0.26 28.78
CA LYS A 358 50.64 -0.96 27.57
C LYS A 358 49.11 -1.08 27.55
N LEU A 359 48.49 -1.28 28.72
CA LEU A 359 47.03 -1.30 28.85
C LEU A 359 46.41 0.07 28.60
N GLY A 360 47.04 1.15 29.11
CA GLY A 360 46.63 2.53 28.83
C GLY A 360 46.65 2.85 27.34
N GLN A 361 47.69 2.44 26.61
CA GLN A 361 47.78 2.65 25.16
C GLN A 361 46.64 1.97 24.37
N VAL A 362 46.28 0.75 24.78
CA VAL A 362 45.15 0.02 24.17
C VAL A 362 43.82 0.70 24.50
N LEU A 363 43.62 1.13 25.75
CA LEU A 363 42.40 1.82 26.17
C LEU A 363 42.22 3.16 25.46
N VAL A 364 43.29 3.94 25.31
CA VAL A 364 43.27 5.19 24.54
C VAL A 364 42.88 4.94 23.10
N THR A 365 43.43 3.89 22.47
CA THR A 365 43.07 3.53 21.09
C THR A 365 41.58 3.18 20.97
N LEU A 366 41.05 2.40 21.92
CA LEU A 366 39.63 2.04 21.96
C LEU A 366 38.73 3.26 22.19
N GLU A 367 39.15 4.17 23.07
CA GLU A 367 38.43 5.41 23.37
C GLU A 367 38.34 6.32 22.14
N VAL A 368 39.43 6.48 21.39
CA VAL A 368 39.46 7.26 20.14
C VAL A 368 38.51 6.66 19.09
N ILE A 369 38.54 5.33 18.91
CA ILE A 369 37.62 4.64 17.98
C ILE A 369 36.17 4.91 18.37
N LEU A 370 35.84 4.80 19.66
CA LEU A 370 34.49 5.03 20.18
C LEU A 370 34.05 6.49 20.01
N GLY A 371 34.98 7.43 20.19
CA GLY A 371 34.80 8.85 19.92
C GLY A 371 34.39 9.13 18.47
N TYR A 372 35.15 8.62 17.50
CA TYR A 372 34.84 8.78 16.06
C TYR A 372 33.49 8.17 15.66
N VAL A 373 33.16 6.99 16.19
CA VAL A 373 31.86 6.34 15.93
C VAL A 373 30.72 7.22 16.47
N THR A 374 30.89 7.77 17.67
CA THR A 374 29.88 8.64 18.30
C THR A 374 29.72 9.95 17.55
N LEU A 375 30.81 10.55 17.09
CA LEU A 375 30.79 11.77 16.27
C LEU A 375 30.05 11.54 14.94
N GLY A 376 30.36 10.43 14.24
CA GLY A 376 29.66 10.06 13.00
C GLY A 376 28.15 9.89 13.20
N LEU A 377 27.74 9.30 14.33
CA LEU A 377 26.33 9.18 14.68
C LEU A 377 25.67 10.56 14.91
N LEU A 378 26.32 11.46 15.66
CA LEU A 378 25.80 12.81 15.89
C LEU A 378 25.63 13.61 14.60
N ILE A 379 26.61 13.53 13.69
CA ILE A 379 26.55 14.19 12.37
C ILE A 379 25.40 13.62 11.54
N SER A 380 25.23 12.29 11.52
CA SER A 380 24.12 11.64 10.81
C SER A 380 22.75 12.09 11.32
N ILE A 381 22.59 12.22 12.64
CA ILE A 381 21.34 12.72 13.26
C ILE A 381 21.08 14.18 12.88
N LEU A 382 22.13 15.02 12.92
CA LEU A 382 22.03 16.43 12.57
C LEU A 382 21.64 16.61 11.10
N ALA A 383 22.31 15.90 10.19
CA ALA A 383 22.01 15.91 8.76
C ALA A 383 20.55 15.53 8.49
N ASN A 384 20.06 14.46 9.12
CA ASN A 384 18.67 14.01 9.01
C ASN A 384 17.64 14.99 9.59
N LYS A 385 18.04 15.85 10.54
CA LYS A 385 17.17 16.87 11.13
C LYS A 385 17.12 18.13 10.28
N VAL A 386 18.24 18.50 9.66
CA VAL A 386 18.32 19.61 8.70
C VAL A 386 17.54 19.27 7.43
N ALA A 387 17.71 18.07 6.86
CA ALA A 387 17.00 17.63 5.65
C ALA A 387 15.47 17.49 5.82
N ARG A 388 14.96 17.46 7.06
CA ARG A 388 13.51 17.45 7.36
C ARG A 388 12.91 18.85 7.54
N ARG A 389 13.74 19.90 7.58
CA ARG A 389 13.31 21.30 7.75
C ARG A 389 13.39 22.12 6.46
N SER A 390 14.04 21.57 5.43
CA SER A 390 13.98 22.00 4.02
C SER A 390 12.86 21.27 3.30
#